data_AF-A0A0V0YXR5-F1
#
_entry.id   AF-A0A0V0YXR5-F1
#
_cell.length_a   1.000
_cell.length_b   1.000
_cell.length_c   1.000
_cell.angle_alpha   90.00
_cell.angle_beta   90.00
_cell.angle_gamma   90.00
#
_symmetry.space_group_name_H-M   'P 1'
#
loop_
_entity.id
_entity.type
_entity.pdbx_description
1 polymer ?
#
loop_
_entity_poly.entity_id
_entity_poly.type
_entity_poly.pdbx_seq_one_letter_code
_entity_poly.pdbx_strand_id
1 'polypeptide(L)' 'MFISGKPIGFGYKIWTMSSANGYPYALKIYAGRDERKKNEPLGMKVIEEMISVLERPEKHE' A
#
# COMPACT_ATOMS: atom_id res chain seq x y z
N MET A 1 -1.56 -14.74 3.69
CA MET A 1 -2.94 -14.19 3.74
C MET A 1 -3.76 -14.85 2.65
N PHE A 2 -5.00 -15.27 2.94
CA PHE A 2 -5.93 -15.78 1.93
C PHE A 2 -6.68 -14.63 1.25
N ILE A 3 -6.79 -14.63 -0.09
CA ILE A 3 -7.62 -13.68 -0.84
C ILE A 3 -8.50 -14.48 -1.81
N SER A 4 -9.81 -14.48 -1.53
CA SER A 4 -10.78 -15.13 -2.41
C SER A 4 -10.79 -14.47 -3.80
N GLY A 5 -10.97 -15.27 -4.84
CA GLY A 5 -11.05 -14.81 -6.24
C GLY A 5 -9.72 -14.54 -6.93
N LYS A 6 -8.57 -14.70 -6.26
CA LYS A 6 -7.26 -14.66 -6.92
C LYS A 6 -6.86 -16.04 -7.46
N PRO A 7 -6.13 -16.11 -8.60
CA PRO A 7 -5.62 -17.38 -9.13
C PRO A 7 -4.77 -18.16 -8.12
N ILE A 8 -4.06 -17.44 -7.24
CA ILE A 8 -3.34 -17.99 -6.10
C ILE A 8 -4.02 -17.46 -4.84
N GLY A 9 -4.67 -18.37 -4.11
CA GLY A 9 -5.46 -18.03 -2.93
C GLY A 9 -4.61 -17.59 -1.74
N PHE A 10 -3.41 -18.14 -1.57
CA PHE A 10 -2.54 -17.88 -0.41
C PHE A 10 -1.20 -17.27 -0.82
N GLY A 11 -0.81 -16.20 -0.15
CA GLY A 11 0.52 -15.62 -0.32
C GLY A 11 0.75 -14.40 0.56
N TYR A 12 1.87 -13.72 0.29
CA TYR A 12 2.14 -12.41 0.85
C TYR A 12 1.37 -11.34 0.07
N LYS A 13 0.87 -10.35 0.80
CA LYS A 13 0.23 -9.17 0.19
C LYS A 13 1.23 -8.03 0.21
N ILE A 14 1.44 -7.40 -0.93
CA ILE A 14 2.34 -6.26 -1.12
C ILE A 14 1.49 -5.10 -1.63
N TRP A 15 1.63 -3.94 -1.00
CA TRP A 15 1.14 -2.67 -1.50
C TRP A 15 2.18 -2.08 -2.44
N THR A 16 1.74 -1.58 -3.59
CA THR A 16 2.61 -0.96 -4.58
C THR A 16 2.05 0.39 -4.95
N MET A 17 2.88 1.42 -4.89
CA MET A 17 2.60 2.72 -5.51
C MET A 17 3.40 2.75 -6.80
N SER A 18 2.70 2.91 -7.93
CA SER A 18 3.31 2.92 -9.26
C SER A 18 2.74 4.04 -10.09
N SER A 19 3.49 4.47 -11.10
CA SER A 19 2.98 5.34 -12.16
C SER A 19 1.86 4.64 -12.95
N ALA A 20 1.15 5.41 -13.77
CA ALA A 20 0.17 4.89 -14.70
C ALA A 20 0.76 3.91 -15.74
N ASN A 21 2.05 4.02 -16.05
CA ASN A 21 2.75 3.10 -16.95
C ASN A 21 3.35 1.86 -16.25
N GLY A 22 3.15 1.72 -14.93
CA GLY A 22 3.54 0.54 -14.16
C GLY A 22 4.93 0.60 -13.50
N TYR A 23 5.63 1.74 -13.55
CA TYR A 23 6.91 1.91 -12.84
C TYR A 23 6.67 2.02 -11.32
N PRO A 24 7.26 1.14 -10.49
CA PRO A 24 7.05 1.16 -9.04
C PRO A 24 7.90 2.24 -8.36
N TYR A 25 7.28 3.06 -7.52
CA TYR A 25 7.94 4.06 -6.67
C TYR A 25 8.15 3.57 -5.24
N ALA A 26 7.16 2.84 -4.70
CA ALA A 26 7.21 2.32 -3.34
C ALA A 26 6.54 0.95 -3.26
N LEU A 27 7.09 0.08 -2.41
CA LEU A 27 6.61 -1.28 -2.15
C LEU A 27 6.57 -1.48 -0.63
N LYS A 28 5.48 -2.04 -0.11
CA LYS A 28 5.36 -2.36 1.31
C LYS A 28 4.64 -3.68 1.53
N ILE A 29 5.23 -4.56 2.34
CA ILE A 29 4.59 -5.82 2.73
C ILE A 29 3.46 -5.52 3.73
N TYR A 30 2.27 -6.04 3.45
CA TYR A 30 1.16 -6.02 4.40
C TYR A 30 1.36 -7.10 5.47
N ALA A 31 1.64 -6.67 6.69
CA ALA A 31 1.92 -7.53 7.83
C ALA A 31 0.68 -7.86 8.70
N GLY A 32 -0.53 -7.49 8.28
CA GLY A 32 -1.75 -7.73 9.06
C GLY A 32 -2.11 -6.55 9.96
N ARG A 33 -2.57 -6.85 11.18
CA ARG A 33 -3.04 -5.85 12.15
C ARG A 33 -1.85 -5.12 12.76
N ASP A 34 -1.82 -3.80 12.61
CA ASP A 34 -0.85 -2.92 13.27
C ASP A 34 -1.51 -2.29 14.51
N GLU A 35 -0.97 -2.58 15.70
CA GLU A 35 -1.52 -2.12 16.97
C GLU A 35 -1.17 -0.67 17.30
N ARG A 36 -0.31 -0.02 16.50
CA ARG A 36 0.34 1.24 16.87
C ARG A 36 -0.38 2.53 16.43
N LYS A 37 -1.53 2.50 15.74
CA LYS A 37 -2.03 3.72 15.05
C LYS A 37 -3.54 3.98 15.08
N LYS A 38 -3.85 5.27 15.36
CA LYS A 38 -5.04 6.13 15.12
C LYS A 38 -6.26 5.49 14.46
N ASN A 39 -7.46 5.94 14.81
CA ASN A 39 -8.77 5.50 14.27
C ASN A 39 -9.00 5.75 12.75
N GLU A 40 -7.96 6.00 11.96
CA GLU A 40 -8.05 6.19 10.52
C GLU A 40 -8.26 4.85 9.77
N PRO A 41 -9.00 4.86 8.65
CA PRO A 41 -9.15 3.69 7.78
C PRO A 41 -7.80 3.19 7.23
N LEU A 42 -7.69 1.88 6.99
CA LEU A 42 -6.47 1.24 6.47
C LEU A 42 -5.99 1.87 5.15
N GLY A 43 -6.91 2.19 4.24
CA GLY A 43 -6.58 2.80 2.96
C GLY A 43 -5.84 4.13 3.11
N MET A 44 -6.34 5.01 3.99
CA MET A 44 -5.73 6.32 4.25
C MET A 44 -4.31 6.16 4.80
N LYS A 45 -4.12 5.28 5.79
CA LYS A 45 -2.81 5.01 6.39
C LYS A 45 -1.79 4.52 5.35
N VAL A 46 -2.21 3.62 4.46
CA VAL A 46 -1.33 3.10 3.41
C VAL A 46 -0.99 4.19 2.39
N ILE A 47 -1.97 5.01 2.00
CA ILE A 47 -1.78 6.10 1.04
C ILE A 47 -0.81 7.15 1.60
N GLU A 48 -1.03 7.65 2.81
CA GLU A 48 -0.16 8.64 3.47
C GLU A 48 1.28 8.15 3.58
N GLU A 49 1.46 6.88 3.96
CA GLU A 49 2.78 6.29 4.08
C GLU A 49 3.48 6.15 2.73
N MET A 50 2.79 5.66 1.69
CA MET A 50 3.41 5.42 0.39
C MET A 50 3.74 6.73 -0.34
N ILE A 51 2.89 7.75 -0.19
CA ILE A 51 3.11 9.10 -0.73
C ILE A 51 4.28 9.81 -0.04
N SER A 52 4.54 9.53 1.24
CA SER A 52 5.64 10.17 1.99
C SER A 52 7.03 9.90 1.40
N VAL A 53 7.16 8.92 0.52
CA VAL A 53 8.41 8.61 -0.23
C VAL A 53 8.67 9.64 -1.35
N LEU A 54 7.64 10.33 -1.82
CA LEU A 54 7.78 11.33 -2.88
C LEU A 54 8.43 12.61 -2.35
N GLU A 55 9.29 13.22 -3.15
CA GLU A 55 9.95 14.49 -2.82
C GLU A 55 8.94 15.65 -2.67
N ARG A 56 7.82 15.57 -3.39
CA ARG A 56 6.71 16.55 -3.34
C ARG A 56 5.37 15.83 -3.19
N PRO A 57 5.02 15.40 -1.97
CA PRO A 57 3.78 14.68 -1.67
C PRO A 57 2.51 15.39 -2.16
N GLU A 58 2.48 16.72 -2.16
CA GLU A 58 1.29 17.53 -2.49
C GLU A 58 0.98 17.62 -3.99
N LYS A 59 1.91 17.18 -4.86
CA LYS A 59 1.72 17.16 -6.31
C LYS A 59 1.48 15.74 -6.80
N HIS A 60 0.23 15.31 -6.74
CA HIS A 60 -0.23 14.12 -7.44
C HIS A 60 -0.59 14.53 -8.88
N GLU A 61 0.14 14.01 -9.87
CA GLU A 61 -0.18 14.17 -11.29
C GLU A 61 -1.39 13.31 -11.68
#